data_AF-A0A530QS63-F1
#
_entry.id   AF-A0A530QS63-F1
#
_cell.length_a   1.000
_cell.length_b   1.000
_cell.length_c   1.000
_cell.angle_alpha   90.00
_cell.angle_beta   90.00
_cell.angle_gamma   90.00
#
_symmetry.space_group_name_H-M   'P 1'
#
loop_
_entity.id
_entity.type
_entity.pdbx_description
1 polymer ?
#
loop_
_entity_poly.entity_id
_entity_poly.type
_entity_poly.pdbx_seq_one_letter_code
_entity_poly.pdbx_strand_id
1 'polypeptide(L)'
;MDQIVNPPKTESDSAIETALGLDHQGLRRTRRRGWRYALLALTAVAAAFAGYQLYSASPARIDYTTVPATVADLTVQVSATGTLQPLTQVDISSELSGVVRSVAVEENQRVKKGDVLATLDTAKLEVQI
;
A
#
# COMPACT_ATOMS: atom_id res chain seq x y z
N MET A 1 -101.44 64.34 -32.93
CA MET A 1 -100.67 65.45 -32.35
C MET A 1 -99.33 64.91 -31.94
N ASP A 2 -98.28 65.21 -32.69
CA ASP A 2 -96.89 64.96 -32.31
C ASP A 2 -96.45 65.98 -31.27
N GLN A 3 -95.81 65.54 -30.18
CA GLN A 3 -95.00 66.44 -29.36
C GLN A 3 -93.69 65.77 -28.96
N ILE A 4 -92.63 66.40 -29.45
CA ILE A 4 -91.22 66.07 -29.34
C ILE A 4 -90.75 66.38 -27.91
N VAL A 5 -90.06 65.44 -27.26
CA VAL A 5 -89.15 65.73 -26.14
C VAL A 5 -87.84 64.98 -26.41
N ASN A 6 -86.79 65.76 -26.63
CA ASN A 6 -85.45 65.30 -26.98
C ASN A 6 -84.53 65.42 -25.75
N PRO A 7 -84.09 64.32 -25.10
CA PRO A 7 -83.18 64.39 -23.96
C PRO A 7 -81.74 64.73 -24.39
N PRO A 8 -80.98 65.50 -23.60
CA PRO A 8 -79.61 65.90 -23.95
C PRO A 8 -78.60 64.74 -23.85
N LYS A 9 -77.67 64.80 -24.81
CA LYS A 9 -76.50 63.96 -25.15
C LYS A 9 -75.79 63.27 -23.96
N THR A 10 -75.57 61.97 -24.10
CA THR A 10 -74.61 61.19 -23.30
C THR A 10 -73.21 61.39 -23.88
N GLU A 11 -72.41 62.25 -23.25
CA GLU A 11 -70.97 62.32 -23.49
C GLU A 11 -70.26 61.15 -22.78
N SER A 12 -69.77 60.22 -23.59
CA SER A 12 -68.45 59.57 -23.48
C SER A 12 -68.06 58.84 -22.18
N ASP A 13 -68.31 57.54 -22.15
CA ASP A 13 -67.55 56.58 -21.33
C ASP A 13 -66.03 56.72 -21.57
N SER A 14 -65.62 57.08 -22.79
CA SER A 14 -64.21 57.28 -23.17
C SER A 14 -63.53 58.51 -22.53
N ALA A 15 -64.28 59.55 -22.18
CA ALA A 15 -63.70 60.75 -21.53
C ALA A 15 -63.50 60.52 -20.03
N ILE A 16 -64.39 59.74 -19.41
CA ILE A 16 -64.31 59.37 -18.00
C ILE A 16 -63.09 58.47 -17.77
N GLU A 17 -62.85 57.51 -18.67
CA GLU A 17 -61.64 56.66 -18.63
C GLU A 17 -60.34 57.47 -18.74
N THR A 18 -60.34 58.56 -19.52
CA THR A 18 -59.18 59.44 -19.71
C THR A 18 -58.92 60.30 -18.48
N ALA A 19 -59.96 60.80 -17.81
CA ALA A 19 -59.83 61.59 -16.59
C ALA A 19 -59.40 60.75 -15.38
N LEU A 20 -59.77 59.46 -15.34
CA LEU A 20 -59.44 58.56 -14.23
C LEU A 20 -58.02 57.97 -14.29
N GLY A 21 -57.23 58.28 -15.33
CA GLY A 21 -55.87 57.78 -15.47
C GLY A 21 -55.79 56.25 -15.56
N LEU A 22 -56.89 55.57 -15.90
CA LEU A 22 -56.95 54.12 -16.15
C LEU A 22 -56.43 53.74 -17.55
N ASP A 23 -55.63 54.63 -18.13
CA ASP A 23 -54.78 54.34 -19.25
C ASP A 23 -53.74 53.29 -18.82
N HIS A 24 -54.00 52.04 -19.15
CA HIS A 24 -53.00 50.98 -19.14
C HIS A 24 -52.04 51.19 -20.31
N GLN A 25 -51.29 52.29 -20.26
CA GLN A 25 -50.38 52.73 -21.29
C GLN A 25 -49.26 51.71 -21.38
N GLY A 26 -49.30 50.95 -22.46
CA GLY A 26 -48.45 49.80 -22.68
C GLY A 26 -46.97 50.16 -22.68
N LEU A 27 -46.28 49.81 -21.61
CA LEU A 27 -44.83 49.55 -21.63
C LEU A 27 -44.55 48.21 -22.33
N ARG A 28 -44.95 48.11 -23.61
CA ARG A 28 -44.77 46.90 -24.43
C ARG A 28 -44.25 47.26 -25.81
N ARG A 29 -43.01 47.77 -25.92
CA ARG A 29 -42.35 47.79 -27.24
C ARG A 29 -40.83 47.62 -27.35
N THR A 30 -40.08 47.38 -26.27
CA THR A 30 -38.65 47.00 -26.39
C THR A 30 -38.28 45.69 -25.66
N ARG A 31 -39.20 45.11 -24.89
CA ARG A 31 -39.00 43.87 -24.08
C ARG A 31 -38.76 42.60 -24.91
N ARG A 32 -39.13 42.56 -26.19
CA ARG A 32 -38.94 41.37 -27.05
C ARG A 32 -37.48 41.10 -27.43
N ARG A 33 -36.64 42.15 -27.56
CA ARG A 33 -35.19 41.95 -27.80
C ARG A 33 -34.43 41.66 -26.51
N GLY A 34 -34.77 42.35 -25.41
CA GLY A 34 -34.16 42.11 -24.09
C GLY A 34 -34.37 40.68 -23.57
N TRP A 35 -35.55 40.10 -23.80
CA TRP A 35 -35.81 38.72 -23.39
C TRP A 35 -34.99 37.68 -24.18
N ARG A 36 -34.68 37.96 -25.45
CA ARG A 36 -33.78 37.09 -26.24
C ARG A 36 -32.37 37.09 -25.65
N TYR A 37 -31.84 38.26 -25.27
CA TYR A 37 -30.54 38.34 -24.60
C TYR A 37 -30.56 37.71 -23.20
N ALA A 38 -31.65 37.84 -22.46
CA ALA A 38 -31.81 37.17 -21.17
C ALA A 38 -31.86 35.64 -21.31
N LEU A 39 -32.56 35.12 -22.32
CA LEU A 39 -32.55 33.68 -22.65
C LEU A 39 -31.17 33.20 -23.10
N LEU A 40 -30.45 34.00 -23.88
CA LEU A 40 -29.10 33.68 -24.35
C LEU A 40 -28.10 33.69 -23.19
N ALA A 41 -28.21 34.64 -22.26
CA ALA A 41 -27.40 34.67 -21.04
C ALA A 41 -27.72 33.48 -20.12
N LEU A 42 -29.01 33.15 -19.93
CA LEU A 42 -29.43 32.01 -19.11
C LEU A 42 -28.91 30.69 -19.68
N THR A 43 -29.01 30.50 -20.99
CA THR A 43 -28.50 29.30 -21.67
C THR A 43 -26.97 29.22 -21.61
N ALA A 44 -26.26 30.34 -21.74
CA ALA A 44 -24.81 30.38 -21.56
C ALA A 44 -24.39 30.02 -20.13
N VAL A 45 -25.10 30.53 -19.11
CA VAL A 45 -24.83 30.20 -17.71
C VAL A 45 -25.16 28.74 -17.41
N ALA A 46 -26.27 28.21 -17.94
CA ALA A 46 -26.61 26.80 -17.79
C ALA A 46 -25.59 25.87 -18.46
N ALA A 47 -25.09 26.24 -19.65
CA ALA A 47 -24.04 25.50 -20.35
C ALA A 47 -22.71 25.55 -19.59
N ALA A 48 -22.33 26.71 -19.05
CA ALA A 48 -21.13 26.86 -18.23
C ALA A 48 -21.23 26.03 -16.94
N PHE A 49 -22.39 26.02 -16.28
CA PHE A 49 -22.64 25.23 -15.08
C PHE A 49 -22.61 23.72 -15.37
N ALA A 50 -23.25 23.28 -16.45
CA ALA A 50 -23.21 21.88 -16.88
C ALA A 50 -21.78 21.43 -17.25
N GLY A 51 -21.02 22.28 -17.94
CA GLY A 51 -19.62 22.03 -18.27
C GLY A 51 -18.75 21.90 -17.02
N TYR A 52 -18.95 22.78 -16.03
CA TYR A 52 -18.21 22.72 -14.76
C TYR A 52 -18.50 21.46 -13.96
N GLN A 53 -19.77 21.03 -13.91
CA GLN A 53 -20.19 19.81 -13.22
C GLN A 53 -19.59 18.56 -13.87
N LEU A 54 -19.55 18.51 -15.21
CA LEU A 54 -18.94 17.39 -15.93
C LEU A 54 -17.42 17.33 -15.76
N TYR A 55 -16.75 18.48 -15.71
CA TYR A 55 -15.30 18.54 -15.53
C TYR A 55 -14.86 18.24 -14.08
N SER A 56 -15.70 18.57 -13.10
CA SER A 56 -15.40 18.35 -11.67
C SER A 56 -15.74 16.95 -11.17
N ALA A 57 -16.39 16.11 -11.99
CA ALA A 57 -16.95 14.82 -11.56
C ALA A 57 -16.00 13.61 -11.66
N SER A 58 -14.69 13.82 -11.84
CA SER A 58 -13.73 12.70 -11.89
C SER A 58 -12.87 12.65 -10.63
N PRO A 59 -13.30 11.95 -9.57
CA PRO A 59 -12.41 11.65 -8.45
C PRO A 59 -11.24 10.80 -8.98
N ALA A 60 -10.01 11.12 -8.53
CA ALA A 60 -8.82 10.38 -8.92
C ALA A 60 -9.00 8.90 -8.58
N ARG A 61 -9.05 8.04 -9.60
CA ARG A 61 -9.22 6.60 -9.43
C ARG A 61 -7.86 6.02 -9.02
N ILE A 62 -7.77 5.57 -7.78
CA ILE A 62 -6.57 4.89 -7.26
C ILE A 62 -6.70 3.43 -7.65
N ASP A 63 -5.86 3.00 -8.60
CA ASP A 63 -5.80 1.60 -9.02
C ASP A 63 -4.84 0.83 -8.10
N TYR A 64 -5.33 -0.27 -7.52
CA TYR A 64 -4.55 -1.14 -6.64
C TYR A 64 -4.20 -2.44 -7.36
N THR A 65 -2.93 -2.82 -7.29
CA THR A 65 -2.48 -4.16 -7.71
C THR A 65 -2.36 -5.03 -6.48
N THR A 66 -3.13 -6.12 -6.43
CA THR A 66 -3.07 -7.11 -5.36
C THR A 66 -2.53 -8.43 -5.89
N VAL A 67 -1.93 -9.20 -4.98
CA VAL A 67 -1.43 -10.55 -5.27
C VAL A 67 -2.07 -11.50 -4.26
N PRO A 68 -2.58 -12.68 -4.69
CA PRO A 68 -3.17 -13.65 -3.78
C PRO A 68 -2.10 -14.18 -2.80
N ALA A 69 -2.45 -14.21 -1.52
CA ALA A 69 -1.61 -14.85 -0.51
C ALA A 69 -1.72 -16.38 -0.65
N THR A 70 -0.58 -17.06 -0.72
CA THR A 70 -0.50 -18.52 -0.81
C THR A 70 0.31 -19.08 0.34
N VAL A 71 -0.15 -20.20 0.90
CA VAL A 71 0.62 -21.00 1.86
C VAL A 71 1.60 -21.86 1.06
N ALA A 72 2.88 -21.78 1.41
CA ALA A 72 3.93 -22.59 0.83
C ALA A 72 4.90 -23.03 1.92
N ASP A 73 5.50 -24.20 1.73
CA ASP A 73 6.46 -24.73 2.67
C ASP A 73 7.80 -24.00 2.55
N LEU A 74 8.28 -23.45 3.66
CA LEU A 74 9.60 -22.82 3.75
C LEU A 74 10.56 -23.76 4.47
N THR A 75 11.46 -24.39 3.72
CA THR A 75 12.51 -25.24 4.31
C THR A 75 13.71 -24.38 4.68
N VAL A 76 13.96 -24.21 5.97
CA VAL A 76 15.17 -23.55 6.50
C VAL A 76 16.18 -24.64 6.86
N GLN A 77 17.23 -24.78 6.07
CA GLN A 77 18.32 -25.71 6.35
C GLN A 77 19.42 -24.99 7.15
N VAL A 78 19.66 -25.45 8.38
CA VAL A 78 20.77 -24.96 9.22
C VAL A 78 21.90 -25.98 9.14
N SER A 79 23.05 -25.56 8.60
CA SER A 79 24.26 -26.37 8.58
C SER A 79 25.12 -26.05 9.81
N ALA A 80 25.28 -27.03 10.71
CA ALA A 80 26.26 -26.95 11.80
C ALA A 80 27.52 -27.72 11.40
N THR A 81 28.67 -27.06 11.38
CA THR A 81 29.96 -27.71 11.19
C THR A 81 30.61 -27.89 12.56
N GLY A 82 31.03 -29.11 12.89
CA GLY A 82 31.74 -29.45 14.11
C GLY A 82 33.01 -30.23 13.79
N THR A 83 33.96 -30.26 14.72
CA THR A 83 35.18 -31.08 14.61
C THR A 83 34.95 -32.46 15.20
N LEU A 84 35.53 -33.50 14.59
CA LEU A 84 35.50 -34.86 15.14
C LEU A 84 36.57 -34.98 16.22
N GLN A 85 36.20 -35.56 17.36
CA GLN A 85 37.12 -35.86 18.46
C GLN A 85 37.06 -37.36 18.78
N PRO A 86 38.20 -38.00 19.08
CA PRO A 86 38.22 -39.38 19.52
C PRO A 86 37.39 -39.55 20.80
N LEU A 87 36.57 -40.62 20.88
CA LEU A 87 35.81 -40.93 22.10
C LEU A 87 36.75 -41.26 23.27
N THR A 88 37.91 -41.84 22.97
CA THR A 88 38.91 -42.22 23.96
C THR A 88 40.28 -41.98 23.37
N GLN A 89 41.07 -41.15 24.04
CA GLN A 89 42.47 -40.88 23.71
C GLN A 89 43.28 -41.07 24.98
N VAL A 90 44.39 -41.80 24.88
CA VAL A 90 45.29 -42.07 25.99
C VAL A 90 46.71 -41.79 25.54
N ASP A 91 47.34 -40.83 26.19
CA ASP A 91 48.76 -40.53 25.98
C ASP A 91 49.58 -41.42 26.92
N ILE A 92 50.47 -42.23 26.35
CA ILE A 92 51.28 -43.20 27.10
C ILE A 92 52.66 -42.60 27.33
N SER A 93 53.04 -42.51 28.59
CA SER A 93 54.38 -42.11 29.03
C SER A 93 54.97 -43.18 29.94
N SER A 94 56.29 -43.30 29.97
CA SER A 94 56.96 -44.18 30.92
C SER A 94 56.82 -43.62 32.34
N GLU A 95 56.48 -44.47 33.30
CA GLU A 95 56.43 -44.09 34.72
C GLU A 95 57.84 -43.77 35.25
N LEU A 96 58.84 -44.50 34.77
CA LEU A 96 60.24 -44.23 35.10
C LEU A 96 60.98 -43.62 33.91
N SER A 97 61.80 -42.61 34.21
CA SER A 97 62.73 -42.05 33.24
C SER A 97 63.87 -43.03 32.97
N GLY A 98 64.07 -43.41 31.71
CA GLY A 98 65.12 -44.33 31.29
C GLY A 98 65.30 -44.31 29.76
N VAL A 99 66.30 -45.04 29.26
CA VAL A 99 66.55 -45.14 27.82
C VAL A 99 65.63 -46.21 27.24
N VAL A 100 64.97 -45.93 26.11
CA VAL A 100 64.14 -46.92 25.41
C VAL A 100 65.05 -47.96 24.75
N ARG A 101 64.88 -49.24 25.11
CA ARG A 101 65.60 -50.37 24.53
C ARG A 101 65.00 -50.81 23.21
N SER A 102 63.68 -50.87 23.12
CA SER A 102 62.97 -51.29 21.92
C SER A 102 61.53 -50.80 21.91
N VAL A 103 60.99 -50.57 20.70
CA VAL A 103 59.57 -50.30 20.44
C VAL A 103 59.02 -51.51 19.69
N ALA A 104 57.95 -52.10 20.20
CA ALA A 104 57.38 -53.35 19.68
C ALA A 104 56.16 -53.14 18.78
N VAL A 105 55.86 -51.89 18.43
CA VAL A 105 54.69 -51.49 17.64
C VAL A 105 55.06 -50.52 16.52
N GLU A 106 54.32 -50.60 15.43
CA GLU A 106 54.44 -49.72 14.26
C GLU A 106 53.33 -48.65 14.27
N GLU A 107 53.56 -47.56 13.53
CA GLU A 107 52.56 -46.51 13.38
C GLU A 107 51.27 -47.06 12.75
N ASN A 108 50.11 -46.66 13.29
CA ASN A 108 48.78 -47.12 12.89
C ASN A 108 48.47 -48.61 13.18
N GLN A 109 49.36 -49.33 13.87
CA GLN A 109 49.08 -50.69 14.32
C GLN A 109 47.96 -50.71 15.37
N ARG A 110 47.04 -51.67 15.26
CA ARG A 110 46.00 -51.90 16.28
C ARG A 110 46.58 -52.68 17.45
N VAL A 111 46.48 -52.11 18.65
CA VAL A 111 46.95 -52.70 19.90
C VAL A 111 45.77 -52.97 20.84
N LYS A 112 45.94 -53.93 21.74
CA LYS A 112 44.97 -54.30 22.77
C LYS A 112 45.50 -53.96 24.17
N LYS A 113 44.59 -53.92 25.13
CA LYS A 113 44.97 -53.74 26.54
C LYS A 113 45.88 -54.89 26.98
N GLY A 114 47.05 -54.53 27.51
CA GLY A 114 48.05 -55.48 28.00
C GLY A 114 49.20 -55.73 27.02
N ASP A 115 49.12 -55.21 25.79
CA ASP A 115 50.21 -55.34 24.82
C ASP A 115 51.39 -54.47 25.25
N VAL A 116 52.60 -55.03 25.14
CA VAL A 116 53.85 -54.31 25.42
C VAL A 116 54.16 -53.42 24.22
N LEU A 117 54.13 -52.10 24.43
CA LEU A 117 54.37 -51.13 23.35
C LEU A 117 55.86 -50.78 23.22
N ALA A 118 56.54 -50.62 24.35
CA ALA A 118 57.97 -50.32 24.40
C ALA A 118 58.59 -50.91 25.68
N THR A 119 59.89 -51.16 25.63
CA THR A 119 60.67 -51.67 26.77
C THR A 119 61.80 -50.70 27.07
N LEU A 120 61.99 -50.35 28.35
CA LEU A 120 63.09 -49.51 28.80
C LEU A 120 64.29 -50.36 29.21
N ASP A 121 65.48 -49.79 29.08
CA ASP A 121 66.73 -50.39 29.54
C ASP A 121 66.85 -50.26 31.07
N THR A 122 66.82 -51.39 31.77
CA THR A 122 66.85 -51.50 33.23
C THR A 122 68.25 -51.58 33.81
N ALA A 123 69.31 -51.53 33.00
CA ALA A 123 70.69 -51.75 33.49
C ALA A 123 71.13 -50.80 34.61
N LYS A 124 70.61 -49.56 34.65
CA LYS A 124 70.86 -48.62 35.75
C LYS A 124 69.93 -48.78 36.95
N LEU A 125 68.75 -49.36 36.76
CA LEU A 125 67.77 -49.59 37.82
C LEU A 125 68.11 -50.83 38.65
N GLU A 126 68.60 -51.90 38.02
CA GLU A 126 69.02 -53.13 38.71
C GLU A 126 70.19 -52.92 39.67
N VAL A 127 71.00 -51.88 39.45
CA VAL A 127 72.15 -51.54 40.32
C VAL A 127 71.72 -50.80 41.60
N GLN A 128 70.48 -50.30 41.65
CA GLN A 128 69.97 -49.47 42.75
C GLN A 128 69.08 -50.22 43.75
N ILE A 129 68.92 -51.53 43.59
CA ILE A 129 68.18 -52.44 44.49
C ILE A 129 69.17 -53.31 45.24
#